data_AF-A0A7C6Y585-F1
#
_entry.id   AF-A0A7C6Y585-F1
#
_cell.length_a   1.000
_cell.length_b   1.000
_cell.length_c   1.000
_cell.angle_alpha   90.00
_cell.angle_beta   90.00
_cell.angle_gamma   90.00
#
_symmetry.space_group_name_H-M   'P 1'
#
loop_
_entity.id
_entity.type
_entity.pdbx_description
1 polymer ?
#
loop_
_entity_poly.entity_id
_entity_poly.type
_entity_poly.pdbx_seq_one_letter_code
_entity_poly.pdbx_strand_id
1 'polypeptide(L)'
;MISFIIQFVYLGIKGYKLKGKIPQVKRIGIFKRLFVLFPNRLAKDIYNRDPLDFKEHGLHLFCGEQGSGKTTALVDMLIKWQKRYPSMKIYTNMDYKNQDGSLNHWKDILELNNDTYGVTIVLDEIQTWFSSNESKDFPPEMLTEISQQRKQRKAIIGTAQVFSRIAKPIREQATYIYLPMTIAGCLTIVRKTKAEFWDNEKQRFKRYIGTYFFVHTDEIRESFDTFKKIEKYKRIGFSRPSWLEQQNIQIEK
;
A
#
# COMPACT_ATOMS: atom_id res chain seq x y z
N MET A 1 -34.35 -50.89 2.27
CA MET A 1 -35.04 -49.61 2.56
C MET A 1 -36.41 -49.79 3.22
N ILE A 2 -37.30 -50.65 2.71
CA ILE A 2 -38.64 -50.85 3.29
C ILE A 2 -38.58 -51.32 4.76
N SER A 3 -37.73 -52.32 5.07
CA SER A 3 -37.51 -52.81 6.44
C SER A 3 -37.03 -51.72 7.41
N PHE A 4 -36.19 -50.78 6.96
CA PHE A 4 -35.71 -49.67 7.77
C PHE A 4 -36.85 -48.69 8.12
N ILE A 5 -37.71 -48.37 7.16
CA ILE A 5 -38.85 -47.45 7.38
C ILE A 5 -39.84 -48.08 8.38
N ILE A 6 -40.13 -49.37 8.24
CA ILE A 6 -41.00 -50.11 9.17
C ILE A 6 -40.40 -50.09 10.59
N GLN A 7 -39.10 -50.38 10.72
CA GLN A 7 -38.42 -50.38 12.01
C GLN A 7 -38.38 -48.99 12.64
N PHE A 8 -38.18 -47.94 11.82
CA PHE A 8 -38.13 -46.55 12.27
C PHE A 8 -39.48 -46.06 12.80
N VAL A 9 -40.58 -46.43 12.13
CA VAL A 9 -41.95 -46.14 12.59
C VAL A 9 -42.28 -46.93 13.85
N TYR A 10 -41.94 -48.23 13.91
CA TYR A 10 -42.15 -49.06 15.11
C TYR A 10 -41.43 -48.49 16.35
N LEU A 11 -40.17 -48.08 16.20
CA LEU A 11 -39.39 -47.45 17.27
C LEU A 11 -39.97 -46.09 17.68
N GLY A 12 -40.51 -45.33 16.72
CA GLY A 12 -41.26 -44.10 16.99
C GLY A 12 -42.51 -44.33 17.83
N ILE A 13 -43.32 -45.36 17.51
CA ILE A 13 -44.52 -45.74 18.28
C ILE A 13 -44.15 -46.22 19.69
N LYS A 14 -43.01 -46.90 19.86
CA LYS A 14 -42.46 -47.29 21.18
C LYS A 14 -41.86 -46.13 21.99
N GLY A 15 -41.96 -44.88 21.50
CA GLY A 15 -41.58 -43.69 22.26
C GLY A 15 -40.09 -43.34 22.22
N TYR A 16 -39.31 -43.97 21.33
CA TYR A 16 -37.92 -43.57 21.11
C TYR A 16 -37.90 -42.20 20.43
N LYS A 17 -37.37 -41.19 21.12
CA LYS A 17 -37.16 -39.85 20.58
C LYS A 17 -35.70 -39.70 20.14
N LEU A 18 -35.47 -39.01 19.02
CA LEU A 18 -34.12 -38.58 18.62
C LEU A 18 -33.53 -37.74 19.76
N LYS A 19 -32.33 -38.11 20.22
CA LYS A 19 -31.64 -37.39 21.30
C LYS A 19 -31.11 -36.06 20.76
N GLY A 20 -31.49 -34.97 21.42
CA GLY A 20 -30.99 -33.62 21.16
C GLY A 20 -31.86 -32.80 20.22
N LYS A 21 -32.20 -31.58 20.64
CA LYS A 21 -32.60 -30.49 19.75
C LYS A 21 -31.38 -29.60 19.57
N ILE A 22 -30.94 -29.41 18.33
CA ILE A 22 -29.94 -28.37 18.02
C ILE A 22 -30.58 -27.03 18.43
N PRO A 23 -29.94 -26.20 19.27
CA PRO A 23 -30.49 -24.91 19.64
C PRO A 23 -30.65 -24.07 18.38
N GLN A 24 -31.91 -23.81 17.97
CA GLN A 24 -32.18 -22.95 16.84
C GLN A 24 -32.01 -21.49 17.27
N VAL A 25 -30.93 -20.85 16.84
CA VAL A 25 -30.72 -19.42 17.02
C VAL A 25 -31.73 -18.68 16.15
N LYS A 26 -32.78 -18.10 16.76
CA LYS A 26 -33.77 -17.29 16.04
C LYS A 26 -33.05 -16.12 15.36
N ARG A 27 -33.11 -16.06 14.03
CA ARG A 27 -32.56 -14.95 13.26
C ARG A 27 -33.40 -13.70 13.52
N ILE A 28 -32.75 -12.63 13.96
CA ILE A 28 -33.37 -11.33 14.15
C ILE A 28 -33.85 -10.81 12.78
N GLY A 29 -35.09 -10.31 12.72
CA GLY A 29 -35.70 -9.80 11.50
C GLY A 29 -34.93 -8.64 10.85
N ILE A 30 -35.03 -8.52 9.53
CA ILE A 30 -34.26 -7.58 8.70
C ILE A 30 -34.46 -6.12 9.14
N PHE A 31 -35.71 -5.72 9.44
CA PHE A 31 -36.03 -4.35 9.88
C PHE A 31 -35.34 -3.98 11.20
N LYS A 32 -35.36 -4.87 12.20
CA LYS A 32 -34.67 -4.62 13.47
C LYS A 32 -33.16 -4.53 13.29
N ARG A 33 -32.59 -5.31 12.35
CA ARG A 33 -31.17 -5.22 12.02
C ARG A 33 -30.81 -3.89 11.35
N LEU A 34 -31.61 -3.43 10.40
CA LEU A 34 -31.32 -2.24 9.59
C LEU A 34 -31.60 -0.92 10.33
N PHE A 35 -32.70 -0.85 11.09
CA PHE A 35 -33.17 0.41 11.68
C PHE A 35 -32.86 0.56 13.18
N VAL A 36 -32.49 -0.53 13.87
CA VAL A 36 -32.17 -0.47 15.31
C VAL A 36 -30.74 -0.90 15.59
N LEU A 37 -30.35 -2.10 15.17
CA LEU A 37 -29.02 -2.64 15.49
C LEU A 37 -27.90 -1.93 14.73
N PHE A 38 -28.09 -1.68 13.42
CA PHE A 38 -27.10 -1.00 12.60
C PHE A 38 -26.84 0.44 13.06
N PRO A 39 -27.85 1.32 13.24
CA PRO A 39 -27.60 2.69 13.68
C PRO A 39 -26.99 2.77 15.06
N ASN A 40 -27.44 1.93 16.00
CA ASN A 40 -26.87 1.87 17.35
C ASN A 40 -25.40 1.43 17.31
N ARG A 41 -25.06 0.41 16.53
CA ARG A 41 -23.67 -0.03 16.40
C ARG A 41 -22.80 1.01 15.71
N LEU A 42 -23.29 1.62 14.64
CA LEU A 42 -22.60 2.70 13.93
C LEU A 42 -22.33 3.89 14.87
N ALA A 43 -23.33 4.30 15.67
CA ALA A 43 -23.16 5.38 16.63
C ALA A 43 -22.08 5.04 17.67
N LYS A 44 -22.12 3.85 18.26
CA LYS A 44 -21.09 3.39 19.20
C LYS A 44 -19.70 3.36 18.55
N ASP A 45 -19.59 2.88 17.32
CA ASP A 45 -18.33 2.83 16.59
C ASP A 45 -17.80 4.24 16.27
N ILE A 46 -18.68 5.24 16.07
CA ILE A 46 -18.29 6.65 15.89
C ILE A 46 -17.81 7.26 17.21
N TYR A 47 -18.57 7.10 18.30
CA TYR A 47 -18.21 7.67 19.61
C TYR A 47 -16.94 7.07 20.21
N ASN A 48 -16.69 5.78 19.99
CA ASN A 48 -15.50 5.09 20.50
C ASN A 48 -14.26 5.28 19.61
N ARG A 49 -14.37 6.01 18.49
CA ARG A 49 -13.26 6.20 17.57
C ARG A 49 -12.39 7.36 18.01
N ASP A 50 -11.10 7.11 18.16
CA ASP A 50 -10.13 8.18 18.31
C ASP A 50 -10.12 9.07 17.03
N PRO A 51 -10.32 10.39 17.13
CA PRO A 51 -10.23 11.29 15.98
C PRO A 51 -8.87 11.24 15.27
N LEU A 52 -7.79 10.97 16.02
CA LEU A 52 -6.41 10.89 15.54
C LEU A 52 -6.03 9.50 14.99
N ASP A 53 -6.97 8.57 15.04
CA ASP A 53 -6.81 7.21 14.51
C ASP A 53 -6.43 7.25 13.02
N PHE A 54 -5.35 6.57 12.66
CA PHE A 54 -4.85 6.50 11.29
C PHE A 54 -5.72 5.54 10.46
N LYS A 55 -6.24 6.07 9.35
CA LYS A 55 -7.24 5.38 8.53
C LYS A 55 -6.73 4.99 7.14
N GLU A 56 -5.56 5.50 6.76
CA GLU A 56 -4.97 5.15 5.47
C GLU A 56 -4.36 3.74 5.56
N HIS A 57 -4.44 3.00 4.45
CA HIS A 57 -3.95 1.64 4.39
C HIS A 57 -3.71 1.21 2.95
N GLY A 58 -2.99 0.12 2.77
CA GLY A 58 -2.77 -0.47 1.45
C GLY A 58 -1.47 0.01 0.80
N LEU A 59 -1.25 -0.51 -0.41
CA LEU A 59 -0.11 -0.15 -1.24
C LEU A 59 -0.51 0.93 -2.26
N HIS A 60 0.14 2.09 -2.16
CA HIS A 60 -0.04 3.28 -3.00
C HIS A 60 1.16 3.44 -3.93
N LEU A 61 0.98 3.30 -5.24
CA LEU A 61 2.09 3.36 -6.20
C LEU A 61 2.02 4.62 -7.07
N PHE A 62 3.05 5.45 -7.05
CA PHE A 62 3.24 6.57 -7.97
C PHE A 62 4.06 6.11 -9.17
N CYS A 63 3.43 6.02 -10.33
CA CYS A 63 4.01 5.47 -11.57
C CYS A 63 4.09 6.53 -12.68
N GLY A 64 5.15 6.50 -13.49
CA GLY A 64 5.36 7.44 -14.60
C GLY A 64 6.84 7.58 -14.98
N GLU A 65 7.13 8.14 -16.15
CA GLU A 65 8.50 8.32 -16.63
C GLU A 65 9.33 9.28 -15.77
N GLN A 66 10.66 9.27 -15.93
CA GLN A 66 11.53 10.22 -15.23
C GLN A 66 11.09 11.66 -15.51
N GLY A 67 11.07 12.50 -14.48
CA GLY A 67 10.58 13.89 -14.60
C GLY A 67 9.05 14.05 -14.55
N SER A 68 8.25 12.99 -14.48
CA SER A 68 6.78 13.12 -14.45
C SER A 68 6.21 13.74 -13.16
N GLY A 69 7.03 13.84 -12.09
CA GLY A 69 6.63 14.37 -10.78
C GLY A 69 6.15 13.32 -9.77
N LYS A 70 6.54 12.04 -9.94
CA LYS A 70 6.25 10.94 -8.99
C LYS A 70 6.60 11.28 -7.56
N THR A 71 7.86 11.66 -7.35
CA THR A 71 8.40 11.99 -6.03
C THR A 71 7.62 13.16 -5.45
N THR A 72 7.50 14.26 -6.20
CA THR A 72 6.73 15.45 -5.80
C THR A 72 5.28 15.13 -5.40
N ALA A 73 4.57 14.32 -6.20
CA ALA A 73 3.19 13.93 -5.89
C ALA A 73 3.09 12.99 -4.68
N LEU A 74 4.09 12.14 -4.46
CA LEU A 74 4.21 11.34 -3.24
C LEU A 74 4.38 12.24 -2.02
N VAL A 75 5.28 13.24 -2.10
CA VAL A 75 5.51 14.23 -1.02
C VAL A 75 4.23 14.97 -0.68
N ASP A 76 3.54 15.50 -1.70
CA ASP A 76 2.30 16.25 -1.51
C ASP A 76 1.26 15.40 -0.76
N MET A 77 1.19 14.10 -1.07
CA MET A 77 0.35 13.16 -0.32
C MET A 77 0.82 12.97 1.13
N LEU A 78 2.13 12.83 1.36
CA LEU A 78 2.70 12.70 2.71
C LEU A 78 2.41 13.93 3.58
N ILE A 79 2.65 15.14 3.07
CA ILE A 79 2.40 16.39 3.78
C ILE A 79 0.91 16.48 4.16
N LYS A 80 0.01 16.14 3.24
CA LYS A 80 -1.44 16.10 3.51
C LYS A 80 -1.79 15.07 4.57
N TRP A 81 -1.14 13.92 4.58
CA TRP A 81 -1.35 12.89 5.59
C TRP A 81 -0.81 13.30 6.96
N GLN A 82 0.37 13.90 7.04
CA GLN A 82 0.92 14.42 8.30
C GLN A 82 0.03 15.52 8.89
N LYS A 83 -0.50 16.43 8.05
CA LYS A 83 -1.45 17.46 8.48
C LYS A 83 -2.77 16.87 9.00
N ARG A 84 -3.22 15.75 8.42
CA ARG A 84 -4.45 15.05 8.84
C ARG A 84 -4.24 14.14 10.05
N TYR A 85 -3.08 13.51 10.17
CA TYR A 85 -2.73 12.54 11.21
C TYR A 85 -1.38 12.93 11.84
N PRO A 86 -1.35 13.93 12.74
CA PRO A 86 -0.09 14.45 13.30
C PRO A 86 0.73 13.42 14.09
N SER A 87 0.08 12.36 14.59
CA SER A 87 0.72 11.28 15.38
C SER A 87 1.22 10.11 14.52
N MET A 88 1.04 10.15 13.20
CA MET A 88 1.53 9.10 12.31
C MET A 88 3.05 9.12 12.23
N LYS A 89 3.67 7.94 12.12
CA LYS A 89 5.12 7.83 11.90
C LYS A 89 5.45 7.52 10.45
N ILE A 90 6.50 8.14 9.92
CA ILE A 90 7.00 7.93 8.56
C ILE A 90 8.37 7.28 8.60
N TYR A 91 8.50 6.16 7.91
CA TYR A 91 9.78 5.49 7.69
C TYR A 91 10.07 5.42 6.20
N THR A 92 11.28 5.77 5.80
CA THR A 92 11.60 5.84 4.38
C THR A 92 13.04 5.44 4.06
N ASN A 93 13.26 4.90 2.87
CA ASN A 93 14.60 4.72 2.29
C ASN A 93 15.12 5.99 1.58
N MET A 94 14.27 7.00 1.44
CA MET A 94 14.61 8.32 0.93
C MET A 94 15.16 9.21 2.03
N ASP A 95 15.80 10.32 1.66
CA ASP A 95 16.14 11.39 2.61
C ASP A 95 14.97 12.39 2.71
N TYR A 96 13.94 12.05 3.49
CA TYR A 96 12.79 12.92 3.76
C TYR A 96 13.03 13.76 5.02
N LYS A 97 12.79 15.07 4.94
CA LYS A 97 13.03 16.00 6.06
C LYS A 97 12.21 15.66 7.32
N ASN A 98 10.97 15.19 7.14
CA ASN A 98 10.05 14.92 8.26
C ASN A 98 9.88 13.41 8.51
N GLN A 99 10.93 12.61 8.30
CA GLN A 99 10.92 11.17 8.62
C GLN A 99 11.17 10.91 10.11
N ASP A 100 10.56 9.87 10.65
CA ASP A 100 10.79 9.35 12.00
C ASP A 100 11.91 8.30 12.04
N GLY A 101 12.22 7.69 10.89
CA GLY A 101 13.32 6.72 10.78
C GLY A 101 13.67 6.36 9.34
N SER A 102 14.89 5.86 9.16
CA SER A 102 15.38 5.36 7.87
C SER A 102 15.08 3.86 7.71
N LEU A 103 14.77 3.44 6.48
CA LEU A 103 14.64 2.03 6.11
C LEU A 103 15.90 1.55 5.38
N ASN A 104 16.51 0.47 5.88
CA ASN A 104 17.70 -0.12 5.30
C ASN A 104 17.42 -1.48 4.67
N HIS A 105 16.48 -2.25 5.25
CA HIS A 105 16.18 -3.60 4.80
C HIS A 105 14.68 -3.93 4.92
N TRP A 106 14.17 -4.84 4.09
CA TRP A 106 12.73 -5.15 4.04
C TRP A 106 12.15 -5.74 5.31
N LYS A 107 13.01 -6.36 6.13
CA LYS A 107 12.62 -6.85 7.45
C LYS A 107 12.22 -5.72 8.39
N ASP A 108 12.78 -4.52 8.23
CA ASP A 108 12.43 -3.35 9.04
C ASP A 108 10.92 -3.09 8.98
N ILE A 109 10.29 -3.28 7.81
CA ILE A 109 8.84 -3.10 7.60
C ILE A 109 7.99 -3.97 8.54
N LEU A 110 8.47 -5.18 8.85
CA LEU A 110 7.75 -6.13 9.70
C LEU A 110 7.68 -5.66 11.15
N GLU A 111 8.74 -5.01 11.64
CA GLU A 111 8.89 -4.63 13.05
C GLU A 111 8.23 -3.29 13.39
N LEU A 112 7.97 -2.45 12.38
CA LEU A 112 7.37 -1.14 12.60
C LEU A 112 5.93 -1.25 13.12
N ASN A 113 5.62 -0.53 14.19
CA ASN A 113 4.27 -0.38 14.72
C ASN A 113 4.11 0.98 15.42
N ASN A 114 2.91 1.53 15.37
CA ASN A 114 2.52 2.78 16.04
C ASN A 114 1.04 2.73 16.48
N ASP A 115 0.58 1.54 16.86
CA ASP A 115 -0.76 1.24 17.36
C ASP A 115 -1.87 1.86 16.48
N THR A 116 -2.78 2.63 17.08
CA THR A 116 -3.88 3.30 16.39
C THR A 116 -3.43 4.48 15.53
N TYR A 117 -2.29 5.09 15.84
CA TYR A 117 -1.76 6.25 15.12
C TYR A 117 -1.04 5.88 13.82
N GLY A 118 -0.76 4.60 13.61
CA GLY A 118 -0.37 4.03 12.32
C GLY A 118 1.01 4.43 11.82
N VAL A 119 1.44 3.71 10.79
CA VAL A 119 2.77 3.85 10.19
C VAL A 119 2.65 4.01 8.68
N THR A 120 3.37 4.97 8.12
CA THR A 120 3.54 5.12 6.67
C THR A 120 4.96 4.78 6.28
N ILE A 121 5.10 3.80 5.38
CA ILE A 121 6.36 3.34 4.83
C ILE A 121 6.50 3.90 3.42
N VAL A 122 7.63 4.53 3.12
CA VAL A 122 7.88 5.16 1.82
C VAL A 122 9.09 4.52 1.17
N LEU A 123 8.85 3.89 0.01
CA LEU A 123 9.85 3.18 -0.78
C LEU A 123 10.04 3.86 -2.14
N ASP A 124 11.12 4.62 -2.29
CA ASP A 124 11.50 5.14 -3.60
C ASP A 124 12.09 4.05 -4.46
N GLU A 125 11.67 4.04 -5.73
CA GLU A 125 12.01 3.03 -6.72
C GLU A 125 11.78 1.62 -6.18
N ILE A 126 10.54 1.31 -5.83
CA ILE A 126 10.14 0.07 -5.15
C ILE A 126 10.75 -1.21 -5.77
N GLN A 127 11.01 -1.20 -7.08
CA GLN A 127 11.70 -2.28 -7.78
C GLN A 127 13.13 -2.54 -7.29
N THR A 128 13.95 -1.52 -7.02
CA THR A 128 15.35 -1.68 -6.59
C THR A 128 15.40 -2.25 -5.17
N TRP A 129 14.42 -1.89 -4.35
CA TRP A 129 14.31 -2.32 -2.97
C TRP A 129 13.95 -3.81 -2.82
N PHE A 130 13.32 -4.40 -3.83
CA PHE A 130 13.01 -5.84 -3.88
C PHE A 130 13.93 -6.64 -4.81
N SER A 131 14.79 -5.99 -5.60
CA SER A 131 15.68 -6.65 -6.56
C SER A 131 17.13 -6.78 -6.10
N SER A 132 17.51 -6.23 -4.94
CA SER A 132 18.89 -6.25 -4.43
C SER A 132 19.31 -7.66 -4.01
N ASN A 133 19.68 -8.50 -4.99
CA ASN A 133 20.41 -9.80 -4.99
C ASN A 133 20.20 -10.88 -3.89
N GLU A 134 19.62 -10.59 -2.74
CA GLU A 134 19.29 -11.52 -1.65
C GLU A 134 17.79 -11.91 -1.64
N SER A 135 16.95 -11.22 -2.41
CA SER A 135 15.50 -11.42 -2.47
C SER A 135 15.02 -11.70 -3.90
N LYS A 136 15.53 -12.76 -4.54
CA LYS A 136 15.09 -13.15 -5.90
C LYS A 136 13.60 -13.48 -5.97
N ASP A 137 12.98 -13.80 -4.84
CA ASP A 137 11.54 -13.82 -4.68
C ASP A 137 11.15 -12.76 -3.65
N PHE A 138 10.14 -11.97 -3.98
CA PHE A 138 9.50 -11.11 -3.01
C PHE A 138 9.03 -11.97 -1.83
N PRO A 139 9.56 -11.78 -0.61
CA PRO A 139 9.40 -12.77 0.45
C PRO A 139 7.90 -12.98 0.76
N PRO A 140 7.42 -14.23 0.86
CA PRO A 140 6.01 -14.52 1.18
C PRO A 140 5.52 -13.83 2.46
N GLU A 141 6.42 -13.65 3.43
CA GLU A 141 6.21 -12.90 4.67
C GLU A 141 5.79 -11.46 4.39
N MET A 142 6.41 -10.83 3.40
CA MET A 142 6.09 -9.47 3.01
C MET A 142 4.76 -9.38 2.26
N LEU A 143 4.40 -10.38 1.43
CA LEU A 143 3.05 -10.43 0.82
C LEU A 143 1.97 -10.55 1.89
N THR A 144 2.26 -11.36 2.91
CA THR A 144 1.38 -11.54 4.06
C THR A 144 1.20 -10.22 4.80
N GLU A 145 2.29 -9.50 5.03
CA GLU A 145 2.27 -8.18 5.67
C GLU A 145 1.47 -7.16 4.86
N ILE A 146 1.68 -7.08 3.54
CA ILE A 146 0.89 -6.22 2.64
C ILE A 146 -0.60 -6.55 2.72
N SER A 147 -0.94 -7.84 2.74
CA SER A 147 -2.31 -8.31 2.82
C SER A 147 -3.00 -7.94 4.15
N GLN A 148 -2.22 -7.71 5.22
CA GLN A 148 -2.72 -7.42 6.57
C GLN A 148 -2.67 -5.95 6.97
N GLN A 149 -2.19 -5.06 6.09
CA GLN A 149 -2.01 -3.63 6.32
C GLN A 149 -3.21 -2.90 6.93
N ARG A 150 -4.43 -3.24 6.49
CA ARG A 150 -5.66 -2.59 6.99
C ARG A 150 -5.87 -2.81 8.49
N LYS A 151 -5.45 -3.96 9.03
CA LYS A 151 -5.60 -4.28 10.46
C LYS A 151 -4.49 -3.64 11.28
N GLN A 152 -3.29 -3.55 10.72
CA GLN A 152 -2.11 -2.99 11.37
C GLN A 152 -1.96 -1.47 11.19
N ARG A 153 -2.88 -0.81 10.47
CA ARG A 153 -2.85 0.64 10.20
C ARG A 153 -1.54 1.09 9.56
N LYS A 154 -1.09 0.27 8.60
CA LYS A 154 0.11 0.52 7.81
C LYS A 154 -0.30 0.93 6.40
N ALA A 155 0.35 1.96 5.88
CA ALA A 155 0.29 2.32 4.47
C ALA A 155 1.69 2.22 3.87
N ILE A 156 1.83 1.54 2.73
CA ILE A 156 3.08 1.54 1.95
C ILE A 156 2.87 2.44 0.75
N ILE A 157 3.76 3.40 0.56
CA ILE A 157 3.77 4.28 -0.60
C ILE A 157 5.07 4.04 -1.37
N GLY A 158 4.95 3.69 -2.64
CA GLY A 158 6.08 3.42 -3.51
C GLY A 158 6.13 4.32 -4.72
N THR A 159 7.32 4.60 -5.24
CA THR A 159 7.47 5.12 -6.61
C THR A 159 7.97 4.03 -7.54
N ALA A 160 7.55 4.09 -8.80
CA ALA A 160 8.08 3.22 -9.86
C ALA A 160 8.11 3.97 -11.20
N GLN A 161 9.11 3.72 -12.03
CA GLN A 161 9.18 4.36 -13.35
C GLN A 161 8.09 3.81 -14.28
N VAL A 162 8.00 2.49 -14.39
CA VAL A 162 7.04 1.80 -15.26
C VAL A 162 6.28 0.78 -14.45
N PHE A 163 4.95 0.83 -14.47
CA PHE A 163 4.12 -0.08 -13.68
C PHE A 163 4.41 -1.55 -14.02
N SER A 164 4.53 -1.91 -15.30
CA SER A 164 4.79 -3.29 -15.73
C SER A 164 6.14 -3.86 -15.28
N ARG A 165 7.12 -3.03 -14.91
CA ARG A 165 8.42 -3.47 -14.36
C ARG A 165 8.33 -3.91 -12.90
N ILE A 166 7.23 -3.60 -12.23
CA ILE A 166 6.99 -4.05 -10.86
C ILE A 166 6.62 -5.53 -10.88
N ALA A 167 7.16 -6.29 -9.93
CA ALA A 167 6.84 -7.70 -9.75
C ALA A 167 5.31 -7.90 -9.68
N LYS A 168 4.81 -8.91 -10.39
CA LYS A 168 3.37 -9.20 -10.50
C LYS A 168 2.68 -9.29 -9.12
N PRO A 169 3.24 -9.95 -8.09
CA PRO A 169 2.61 -10.00 -6.76
C PRO A 169 2.38 -8.62 -6.14
N ILE A 170 3.34 -7.70 -6.26
CA ILE A 170 3.20 -6.32 -5.74
C ILE A 170 2.11 -5.57 -6.51
N ARG A 171 2.06 -5.74 -7.84
CA ARG A 171 1.05 -5.10 -8.67
C ARG A 171 -0.36 -5.52 -8.30
N GLU A 172 -0.57 -6.80 -8.04
CA GLU A 172 -1.89 -7.34 -7.67
C GLU A 172 -2.35 -6.84 -6.30
N GLN A 173 -1.41 -6.57 -5.38
CA GLN A 173 -1.72 -6.01 -4.07
C GLN A 173 -1.85 -4.47 -4.04
N ALA A 174 -1.53 -3.79 -5.15
CA ALA A 174 -1.60 -2.33 -5.23
C ALA A 174 -3.05 -1.83 -5.10
N THR A 175 -3.34 -1.13 -4.01
CA THR A 175 -4.67 -0.58 -3.72
C THR A 175 -4.99 0.58 -4.66
N TYR A 176 -4.02 1.48 -4.86
CA TYR A 176 -4.15 2.63 -5.74
C TYR A 176 -2.87 2.86 -6.53
N ILE A 177 -3.05 3.23 -7.80
CA ILE A 177 -1.96 3.72 -8.66
C ILE A 177 -2.24 5.19 -8.99
N TYR A 178 -1.19 6.01 -8.89
CA TYR A 178 -1.19 7.43 -9.16
C TYR A 178 -0.27 7.69 -10.35
N LEU A 179 -0.77 8.40 -11.35
CA LEU A 179 -0.06 8.75 -12.57
C LEU A 179 0.09 10.27 -12.62
N PRO A 180 1.18 10.82 -12.05
CA PRO A 180 1.47 12.25 -12.09
C PRO A 180 2.05 12.65 -13.45
N MET A 181 1.67 13.85 -13.88
CA MET A 181 2.20 14.55 -15.03
C MET A 181 2.47 16.00 -14.61
N THR A 182 3.73 16.43 -14.71
CA THR A 182 4.15 17.78 -14.32
C THR A 182 4.28 18.65 -15.55
N ILE A 183 3.63 19.81 -15.50
CA ILE A 183 3.58 20.84 -16.54
C ILE A 183 4.35 22.06 -16.03
N ALA A 184 5.16 22.67 -16.90
CA ALA A 184 5.97 23.85 -16.60
C ALA A 184 6.89 23.72 -15.37
N GLY A 185 7.19 22.50 -14.95
CA GLY A 185 8.05 22.22 -13.78
C GLY A 185 7.43 22.55 -12.42
N CYS A 186 6.17 22.97 -12.34
CA CYS A 186 5.55 23.39 -11.07
C CYS A 186 4.06 23.01 -10.91
N LEU A 187 3.35 22.67 -11.98
CA LEU A 187 1.94 22.24 -11.89
C LEU A 187 1.88 20.73 -12.13
N THR A 188 1.50 19.95 -11.12
CA THR A 188 1.35 18.50 -11.26
C THR A 188 -0.11 18.10 -11.26
N ILE A 189 -0.52 17.38 -12.30
CA ILE A 189 -1.83 16.75 -12.42
C ILE A 189 -1.65 15.25 -12.17
N VAL A 190 -2.44 14.68 -11.27
CA VAL A 190 -2.35 13.28 -10.86
C VAL A 190 -3.65 12.55 -11.17
N ARG A 191 -3.59 11.55 -12.05
CA ARG A 191 -4.70 10.63 -12.29
C ARG A 191 -4.60 9.45 -11.35
N LYS A 192 -5.71 9.08 -10.72
CA LYS A 192 -5.82 7.93 -9.83
C LYS A 192 -6.50 6.77 -10.53
N THR A 193 -5.94 5.58 -10.40
CA THR A 193 -6.46 4.32 -10.98
C THR A 193 -6.22 3.15 -10.02
N LYS A 194 -6.60 1.94 -10.44
CA LYS A 194 -6.46 0.68 -9.70
C LYS A 194 -5.77 -0.36 -10.56
N ALA A 195 -5.14 -1.34 -9.92
CA ALA A 195 -4.40 -2.40 -10.60
C ALA A 195 -5.29 -3.19 -11.58
N GLU A 196 -6.56 -3.40 -11.23
CA GLU A 196 -7.56 -4.09 -12.05
C GLU A 196 -7.81 -3.45 -13.43
N PHE A 197 -7.49 -2.17 -13.60
CA PHE A 197 -7.70 -1.46 -14.87
C PHE A 197 -6.48 -1.49 -15.80
N TRP A 198 -5.43 -2.22 -15.43
CA TRP A 198 -4.23 -2.36 -16.25
C TRP A 198 -4.47 -3.28 -17.45
N ASP A 199 -4.12 -2.79 -18.65
CA ASP A 199 -4.07 -3.56 -19.88
C ASP A 199 -2.64 -4.05 -20.13
N ASN A 200 -2.40 -5.36 -20.05
CA ASN A 200 -1.08 -5.92 -20.35
C ASN A 200 -0.72 -5.86 -21.83
N GLU A 201 -1.68 -5.92 -22.76
CA GLU A 201 -1.39 -5.87 -24.19
C GLU A 201 -1.04 -4.43 -24.60
N LYS A 202 -1.85 -3.47 -24.13
CA LYS A 202 -1.68 -2.05 -24.50
C LYS A 202 -0.74 -1.28 -23.57
N GLN A 203 -0.19 -1.94 -22.54
CA GLN A 203 0.67 -1.36 -21.52
C GLN A 203 0.13 -0.04 -20.94
N ARG A 204 -1.18 0.03 -20.69
CA ARG A 204 -1.86 1.26 -20.23
C ARG A 204 -3.06 0.98 -19.34
N PHE A 205 -3.45 1.95 -18.53
CA PHE A 205 -4.67 1.88 -17.74
C PHE A 205 -5.90 2.26 -18.57
N LYS A 206 -6.95 1.43 -18.51
CA LYS A 206 -8.20 1.62 -19.25
C LYS A 206 -9.17 2.59 -18.60
N ARG A 207 -9.11 2.72 -17.26
CA ARG A 207 -10.06 3.51 -16.47
C ARG A 207 -9.34 4.27 -15.36
N TYR A 208 -9.88 5.43 -15.03
CA TYR A 208 -9.45 6.28 -13.94
C TYR A 208 -10.61 6.48 -12.96
N ILE A 209 -10.29 6.52 -11.66
CA ILE A 209 -11.27 6.65 -10.57
C ILE A 209 -11.29 8.05 -9.96
N GLY A 210 -10.32 8.89 -10.32
CA GLY A 210 -10.25 10.27 -9.85
C GLY A 210 -9.07 11.00 -10.45
N THR A 211 -9.09 12.32 -10.35
CA THR A 211 -7.99 13.20 -10.73
C THR A 211 -7.89 14.31 -9.70
N TYR A 212 -6.68 14.75 -9.38
CA TYR A 212 -6.42 15.97 -8.64
C TYR A 212 -5.23 16.69 -9.24
N PHE A 213 -5.02 17.94 -8.85
CA PHE A 213 -3.83 18.70 -9.22
C PHE A 213 -3.34 19.50 -8.03
N PHE A 214 -2.07 19.92 -8.08
CA PHE A 214 -1.48 20.83 -7.11
C PHE A 214 -0.33 21.60 -7.76
N VAL A 215 -0.05 22.78 -7.21
CA VAL A 215 1.12 23.59 -7.57
C VAL A 215 2.21 23.30 -6.53
N HIS A 216 3.45 23.21 -6.99
CA HIS A 216 4.60 22.95 -6.11
C HIS A 216 4.79 24.12 -5.17
N THR A 217 4.88 23.83 -3.88
CA THR A 217 5.24 24.78 -2.84
C THR A 217 6.71 24.57 -2.44
N ASP A 218 7.29 25.56 -1.78
CA ASP A 218 8.65 25.43 -1.21
C ASP A 218 8.69 24.29 -0.19
N GLU A 219 7.64 24.13 0.62
CA GLU A 219 7.47 22.98 1.54
C GLU A 219 7.66 21.64 0.82
N ILE A 220 7.06 21.48 -0.38
CA ILE A 220 7.20 20.24 -1.18
C ILE A 220 8.62 20.11 -1.72
N ARG A 221 9.21 21.18 -2.26
CA ARG A 221 10.52 21.15 -2.93
C ARG A 221 11.68 20.95 -1.95
N GLU A 222 11.58 21.52 -0.76
CA GLU A 222 12.60 21.43 0.29
C GLU A 222 12.48 20.18 1.15
N SER A 223 11.39 19.43 1.02
CA SER A 223 11.15 18.25 1.84
C SER A 223 12.05 17.05 1.52
N PHE A 224 12.67 17.01 0.33
CA PHE A 224 13.62 15.97 -0.06
C PHE A 224 14.88 16.57 -0.66
N ASP A 225 16.02 16.16 -0.12
CA ASP A 225 17.32 16.53 -0.65
C ASP A 225 17.72 15.55 -1.77
N THR A 226 17.30 15.86 -3.00
CA THR A 226 17.61 15.04 -4.19
C THR A 226 19.13 14.93 -4.40
N PHE A 227 19.92 15.90 -3.93
CA PHE A 227 21.38 15.89 -4.07
C PHE A 227 22.04 14.84 -3.19
N LYS A 228 21.52 14.57 -1.98
CA LYS A 228 22.04 13.49 -1.12
C LYS A 228 21.86 12.10 -1.75
N LYS A 229 20.77 11.88 -2.49
CA LYS A 229 20.58 10.64 -3.26
C LYS A 229 21.72 10.43 -4.26
N ILE A 230 22.12 11.48 -4.97
CA ILE A 230 23.25 11.45 -5.91
C ILE A 230 24.56 11.17 -5.19
N GLU A 231 24.79 11.78 -4.01
CA GLU A 231 25.97 11.49 -3.19
C GLU A 231 26.00 10.04 -2.68
N LYS A 232 24.86 9.48 -2.27
CA LYS A 232 24.74 8.09 -1.83
C LYS A 232 25.04 7.12 -2.98
N TYR A 233 24.54 7.38 -4.19
CA TYR A 233 24.90 6.59 -5.37
C TYR A 233 26.39 6.73 -5.75
N LYS A 234 26.97 7.93 -5.59
CA LYS A 234 28.42 8.12 -5.77
C LYS A 234 29.23 7.31 -4.76
N ARG A 235 28.80 7.25 -3.49
CA ARG A 235 29.49 6.50 -2.42
C ARG A 235 29.35 4.97 -2.54
N ILE A 236 28.19 4.47 -3.00
CA ILE A 236 27.91 3.02 -3.09
C ILE A 236 28.53 2.37 -4.34
N GLY A 237 29.00 3.16 -5.31
CA GLY A 237 29.79 2.64 -6.43
C GLY A 237 29.17 2.92 -7.78
N PHE A 238 29.28 4.16 -8.23
CA PHE A 238 29.75 4.34 -9.60
C PHE A 238 31.24 4.01 -9.61
N SER A 239 31.58 2.72 -9.65
CA SER A 239 32.84 2.35 -10.30
C SER A 239 32.73 2.91 -11.70
N ARG A 240 33.62 3.86 -12.05
CA ARG A 240 33.66 4.39 -13.40
C ARG A 240 33.68 3.21 -14.37
N PRO A 241 32.80 3.17 -15.37
CA PRO A 241 32.87 2.12 -16.36
C PRO A 241 34.26 2.14 -17.01
N SER A 242 34.92 0.99 -17.16
CA SER A 242 36.31 0.90 -17.62
C SER A 242 36.57 1.57 -18.98
N TRP A 243 35.53 1.73 -19.81
CA TRP A 243 35.59 2.42 -21.10
C TRP A 243 35.70 3.95 -21.01
N LEU A 244 35.44 4.55 -19.84
CA LEU A 244 35.67 5.98 -19.58
C LEU A 244 37.11 6.29 -19.15
N GLU A 245 37.87 5.28 -18.69
CA GLU A 245 39.29 5.46 -18.34
C GLU A 245 40.21 5.42 -19.57
N GLN A 246 39.77 4.78 -20.66
CA GLN A 246 40.57 4.65 -21.89
C GLN A 246 40.59 5.92 -22.76
N GLN A 247 39.69 6.88 -22.56
CA GLN A 247 39.65 8.13 -23.35
C GLN A 247 40.56 9.25 -22.84
N ASN A 248 41.17 9.12 -21.66
CA ASN A 248 42.02 10.15 -21.06
C ASN A 248 43.53 9.91 -21.26
N ILE A 249 43.96 8.96 -22.10
CA ILE A 249 45.39 8.64 -22.32
C ILE A 249 45.91 9.10 -23.70
N GLN A 250 45.14 9.83 -24.52
CA GLN A 250 45.63 10.30 -25.84
C GLN A 250 45.61 11.82 -26.07
N ILE A 251 45.67 12.62 -25.01
CA ILE A 251 46.00 14.05 -25.16
C ILE A 251 47.10 14.40 -24.14
N GLU A 252 48.31 13.92 -24.40
CA GLU A 252 49.53 14.62 -23.98
C GLU A 252 50.72 14.14 -24.84
N LYS A 253 51.16 15.05 -25.71
CA LYS A 253 52.38 15.08 -26.56
C LYS A 253 52.43 14.19 -27.80
#